data_AF-A0A925WXM0-F1
#
_entry.id   AF-A0A925WXM0-F1
#
_cell.length_a   1.000
_cell.length_b   1.000
_cell.length_c   1.000
_cell.angle_alpha   90.00
_cell.angle_beta   90.00
_cell.angle_gamma   90.00
#
_symmetry.space_group_name_H-M   'P 1'
#
loop_
_entity.id
_entity.type
_entity.pdbx_description
1 polymer ?
#
loop_
_entity_poly.entity_id
_entity_poly.type
_entity_poly.pdbx_seq_one_letter_code
_entity_poly.pdbx_strand_id
1 'polypeptide(L)'
;MIPTPFLKIGALIGATALFGAFASYRFAHAGQWLPPLPSRIGSWEGTEAPLPAMTLELLGNPQATGMDYSNPFGEVVRSSLVAAGPFENYHDPTVCVSGGGFHLSGKKTFSLDGPRSGKVRAMIFRNGEARILMYYWQQNRDGSTSPEARMGNYRDIAARFETGYGAVMSGHQTVLVRIFTFISPDDTRGVQAQHNMDQVAKAIYHSLQKSGRGADTGAGTAQ
;
A
#
# COMPACT_ATOMS: atom_id res chain seq x y z
N MET A 1 24.82 -50.16 11.13
CA MET A 1 24.08 -49.23 12.02
C MET A 1 24.65 -47.84 11.78
N ILE A 2 23.88 -46.94 11.14
CA ILE A 2 24.32 -45.55 10.96
C ILE A 2 24.26 -44.88 12.35
N PRO A 3 25.30 -44.19 12.82
CA PRO A 3 25.26 -43.56 14.12
C PRO A 3 24.18 -42.48 14.15
N THR A 4 23.28 -42.56 15.13
CA THR A 4 22.19 -41.62 15.42
C THR A 4 22.55 -40.12 15.35
N PRO A 5 23.78 -39.63 15.66
CA PRO A 5 24.12 -38.22 15.48
C PRO A 5 24.18 -37.75 14.01
N PHE A 6 24.57 -38.61 13.05
CA PHE A 6 24.69 -38.19 11.65
C PHE A 6 23.34 -37.98 10.97
N LEU A 7 22.33 -38.77 11.36
CA LEU A 7 20.94 -38.59 10.90
C LEU A 7 20.35 -37.26 11.38
N LYS A 8 20.67 -36.84 12.62
CA LYS A 8 20.19 -35.56 13.19
C LYS A 8 20.82 -34.35 12.49
N ILE A 9 22.12 -34.41 12.20
CA ILE A 9 22.83 -33.35 11.47
C ILE A 9 22.32 -33.24 10.04
N GLY A 10 22.14 -34.37 9.34
CA GLY A 10 21.57 -34.38 7.99
C GLY A 10 20.15 -33.80 7.93
N ALA A 11 19.30 -34.15 8.90
CA ALA A 11 17.94 -33.59 9.00
C ALA A 11 17.94 -32.07 9.25
N LEU A 12 18.84 -31.57 10.10
CA LEU A 12 18.95 -30.13 10.39
C LEU A 12 19.42 -29.32 9.17
N ILE A 13 20.42 -29.84 8.44
CA ILE A 13 20.91 -29.21 7.20
C ILE A 13 19.80 -29.19 6.15
N GLY A 14 19.09 -30.31 5.97
CA GLY A 14 17.95 -30.42 5.06
C GLY A 14 16.83 -29.43 5.40
N ALA A 15 16.45 -29.33 6.69
CA ALA A 15 15.44 -28.39 7.16
C ALA A 15 15.85 -26.92 6.93
N THR A 16 17.12 -26.58 7.20
CA THR A 16 17.66 -25.24 6.96
C THR A 16 17.65 -24.88 5.48
N ALA A 17 18.06 -25.80 4.60
CA ALA A 17 18.06 -25.58 3.15
C ALA A 17 16.64 -25.39 2.60
N LEU A 18 15.68 -26.21 3.06
CA LEU A 18 14.26 -26.07 2.67
C LEU A 18 13.67 -24.74 3.17
N PHE A 19 13.97 -24.34 4.40
CA PHE A 19 13.53 -23.05 4.94
C PHE A 19 14.14 -21.87 4.15
N GLY A 20 15.42 -21.94 3.81
CA GLY A 20 16.10 -20.95 2.98
C GLY A 20 15.47 -20.82 1.60
N ALA A 21 15.25 -21.95 0.91
CA ALA A 21 14.60 -21.97 -0.41
C ALA A 21 13.15 -21.43 -0.35
N PHE A 22 12.38 -21.80 0.67
CA PHE A 22 11.03 -21.29 0.89
C PHE A 22 11.01 -19.78 1.14
N ALA A 23 11.91 -19.28 1.99
CA ALA A 23 12.04 -17.85 2.27
C ALA A 23 12.45 -17.08 1.00
N SER A 24 13.48 -17.53 0.28
CA SER A 24 13.93 -16.92 -0.98
C SER A 24 12.82 -16.89 -2.03
N TYR A 25 12.06 -17.99 -2.18
CA TYR A 25 10.90 -18.02 -3.09
C TYR A 25 9.86 -16.97 -2.70
N ARG A 26 9.49 -16.89 -1.42
CA ARG A 26 8.49 -15.92 -0.94
C ARG A 26 8.95 -14.47 -1.12
N PHE A 27 10.21 -14.16 -0.84
CA PHE A 27 10.77 -12.83 -1.10
C PHE A 27 10.82 -12.49 -2.59
N ALA A 28 11.18 -13.45 -3.45
CA ALA A 28 11.19 -13.24 -4.91
C ALA A 28 9.80 -12.96 -5.50
N HIS A 29 8.75 -13.41 -4.81
CA HIS A 29 7.36 -13.17 -5.21
C HIS A 29 6.70 -12.03 -4.43
N ALA A 30 7.36 -11.41 -3.45
CA ALA A 30 6.85 -10.22 -2.77
C ALA A 30 6.74 -9.05 -3.76
N GLY A 31 5.65 -8.28 -3.66
CA GLY A 31 5.42 -7.12 -4.52
C GLY A 31 5.02 -7.47 -5.97
N GLN A 32 4.56 -8.69 -6.24
CA GLN A 32 4.03 -9.07 -7.56
C GLN A 32 2.55 -8.73 -7.75
N TRP A 33 1.80 -8.54 -6.65
CA TRP A 33 0.41 -8.11 -6.74
C TRP A 33 0.34 -6.59 -6.85
N LEU A 34 0.14 -6.11 -8.07
CA LEU A 34 -0.23 -4.74 -8.37
C LEU A 34 -1.57 -4.74 -9.13
N PRO A 35 -2.71 -4.63 -8.44
CA PRO A 35 -4.01 -4.56 -9.08
C PRO A 35 -4.16 -3.26 -9.88
N PRO A 36 -4.89 -3.28 -11.02
CA PRO A 36 -5.12 -2.08 -11.81
C PRO A 36 -6.03 -1.09 -11.08
N LEU A 37 -5.76 0.20 -11.26
CA LEU A 37 -6.66 1.26 -10.86
C LEU A 37 -7.85 1.36 -11.85
N PRO A 38 -9.08 1.62 -11.38
CA PRO A 38 -10.23 1.77 -12.27
C PRO A 38 -10.07 3.00 -13.15
N SER A 39 -10.26 2.89 -14.47
CA SER A 39 -10.16 4.04 -15.38
C SER A 39 -11.30 5.06 -15.24
N ARG A 40 -12.39 4.71 -14.54
CA ARG A 40 -13.54 5.58 -14.27
C ARG A 40 -14.14 5.27 -12.91
N ILE A 41 -14.55 6.31 -12.17
CA ILE A 41 -15.24 6.21 -10.89
C ILE A 41 -16.46 7.14 -10.91
N GLY A 42 -17.66 6.61 -11.15
CA GLY A 42 -18.86 7.46 -11.29
C GLY A 42 -18.67 8.49 -12.42
N SER A 43 -18.70 9.78 -12.08
CA SER A 43 -18.43 10.90 -12.99
C SER A 43 -16.95 11.29 -13.11
N TRP A 44 -16.05 10.63 -12.38
CA TRP A 44 -14.62 10.87 -12.44
C TRP A 44 -13.98 10.07 -13.57
N GLU A 45 -13.24 10.75 -14.46
CA GLU A 45 -12.43 10.12 -15.50
C GLU A 45 -10.98 10.01 -15.02
N GLY A 46 -10.40 8.81 -15.13
CA GLY A 46 -9.03 8.53 -14.75
C GLY A 46 -8.07 8.68 -15.92
N THR A 47 -7.00 9.45 -15.74
CA THR A 47 -5.87 9.54 -16.67
C THR A 47 -4.63 8.94 -16.01
N GLU A 48 -3.90 8.10 -16.74
CA GLU A 48 -2.66 7.53 -16.21
C GLU A 48 -1.68 8.63 -15.79
N ALA A 49 -1.20 8.52 -14.56
CA ALA A 49 -0.27 9.45 -13.95
C ALA A 49 0.81 8.64 -13.20
N PRO A 50 1.73 7.99 -13.94
CA PRO A 50 2.75 7.14 -13.33
C PRO A 50 3.63 7.94 -12.37
N LEU A 51 4.19 7.26 -11.37
CA LEU A 51 5.15 7.91 -10.48
C LEU A 51 6.40 8.31 -11.28
N PRO A 52 7.02 9.47 -11.00
CA PRO A 52 8.25 9.86 -11.65
C PRO A 52 9.36 8.82 -11.47
N ALA A 53 10.19 8.60 -12.48
CA ALA A 53 11.28 7.62 -12.45
C ALA A 53 12.20 7.80 -11.23
N MET A 54 12.56 9.05 -10.90
CA MET A 54 13.35 9.36 -9.71
C MET A 54 12.67 8.93 -8.40
N THR A 55 11.33 9.01 -8.31
CA THR A 55 10.60 8.51 -7.13
C THR A 55 10.64 6.99 -7.07
N LEU A 56 10.51 6.30 -8.21
CA LEU A 56 10.61 4.84 -8.26
C LEU A 56 12.02 4.37 -7.89
N GLU A 57 13.06 5.04 -8.39
CA GLU A 57 14.45 4.74 -8.07
C GLU A 57 14.73 4.84 -6.57
N LEU A 58 14.27 5.92 -5.92
CA LEU A 58 14.38 6.11 -4.46
C LEU A 58 13.62 5.03 -3.67
N LEU A 59 12.58 4.44 -4.24
CA LEU A 59 11.82 3.34 -3.63
C LEU A 59 12.41 1.96 -3.93
N GLY A 60 13.51 1.87 -4.71
CA GLY A 60 14.11 0.60 -5.13
C GLY A 60 13.43 -0.03 -6.36
N ASN A 61 12.88 0.80 -7.25
CA ASN A 61 12.18 0.43 -8.49
C ASN A 61 11.05 -0.60 -8.30
N PRO A 62 10.11 -0.39 -7.36
CA PRO A 62 8.99 -1.30 -7.18
C PRO A 62 8.01 -1.21 -8.36
N GLN A 63 7.16 -2.25 -8.51
CA GLN A 63 5.98 -2.10 -9.35
C GLN A 63 5.07 -1.02 -8.76
N ALA A 64 4.65 -0.07 -9.58
CA ALA A 64 3.74 0.98 -9.15
C ALA A 64 2.83 1.43 -10.30
N THR A 65 1.67 1.95 -9.94
CA THR A 65 0.76 2.62 -10.87
C THR A 65 0.21 3.89 -10.23
N GLY A 66 -0.21 4.84 -11.04
CA GLY A 66 -0.82 6.07 -10.58
C GLY A 66 -1.84 6.59 -11.58
N MET A 67 -2.82 7.32 -11.05
CA MET A 67 -3.93 7.84 -11.83
C MET A 67 -4.40 9.18 -11.26
N ASP A 68 -4.62 10.14 -12.14
CA ASP A 68 -5.31 11.38 -11.84
C ASP A 68 -6.78 11.23 -12.21
N TYR A 69 -7.65 11.33 -11.22
CA TYR A 69 -9.09 11.33 -11.41
C TYR A 69 -9.56 12.78 -11.49
N SER A 70 -10.14 13.17 -12.61
CA SER A 70 -10.76 14.47 -12.81
C SER A 70 -12.27 14.37 -12.90
N ASN A 71 -13.01 15.26 -12.23
CA ASN A 71 -14.47 15.34 -12.35
C ASN A 71 -14.90 16.45 -13.33
N PRO A 72 -16.21 16.56 -13.67
CA PRO A 72 -16.71 17.58 -14.61
C PRO A 72 -16.52 19.04 -14.15
N PHE A 73 -16.19 19.26 -12.87
CA PHE A 73 -15.91 20.58 -12.30
C PHE A 73 -14.42 20.93 -12.32
N GLY A 74 -13.56 20.06 -12.88
CA GLY A 74 -12.12 20.28 -12.99
C GLY A 74 -11.34 19.96 -11.70
N GLU A 75 -11.98 19.38 -10.70
CA GLU A 75 -11.30 18.96 -9.47
C GLU A 75 -10.50 17.68 -9.73
N VAL A 76 -9.31 17.56 -9.13
CA VAL A 76 -8.40 16.43 -9.36
C VAL A 76 -8.07 15.71 -8.05
N VAL A 77 -8.18 14.39 -8.08
CA VAL A 77 -7.70 13.49 -7.01
C VAL A 77 -6.63 12.57 -7.59
N ARG A 78 -5.41 12.66 -7.07
CA ARG A 78 -4.30 11.79 -7.49
C ARG A 78 -4.27 10.54 -6.62
N SER A 79 -4.17 9.39 -7.27
CA SER A 79 -3.96 8.09 -6.63
C SER A 79 -2.64 7.47 -7.07
N SER A 80 -2.00 6.75 -6.18
CA SER A 80 -0.87 5.88 -6.49
C SER A 80 -0.95 4.59 -5.68
N LEU A 81 -0.69 3.48 -6.36
CA LEU A 81 -0.46 2.16 -5.77
C LEU A 81 1.01 1.81 -5.93
N VAL A 82 1.62 1.31 -4.87
CA VAL A 82 2.98 0.76 -4.94
C VAL A 82 2.96 -0.64 -4.35
N ALA A 83 3.36 -1.62 -5.14
CA ALA A 83 3.48 -2.99 -4.68
C ALA A 83 4.65 -3.09 -3.70
N ALA A 84 4.34 -3.61 -2.52
CA ALA A 84 5.31 -3.64 -1.45
C ALA A 84 6.25 -4.83 -1.64
N GLY A 85 7.47 -4.56 -2.10
CA GLY A 85 8.59 -5.51 -2.20
C GLY A 85 9.38 -5.60 -0.88
N PRO A 86 10.71 -5.80 -0.90
CA PRO A 86 11.52 -5.72 0.32
C PRO A 86 11.42 -4.30 0.91
N PHE A 87 10.80 -4.22 2.09
CA PHE A 87 10.15 -3.04 2.63
C PHE A 87 11.09 -1.92 3.16
N GLU A 88 12.37 -1.94 2.77
CA GLU A 88 13.41 -1.11 3.39
C GLU A 88 13.34 0.36 2.98
N ASN A 89 12.79 0.66 1.80
CA ASN A 89 12.76 2.01 1.23
C ASN A 89 11.42 2.75 1.43
N TYR A 90 10.46 2.13 2.13
CA TYR A 90 9.15 2.73 2.35
C TYR A 90 9.09 3.49 3.67
N HIS A 91 8.93 4.81 3.58
CA HIS A 91 8.73 5.65 4.75
C HIS A 91 7.28 6.08 4.90
N ASP A 92 6.91 6.37 6.15
CA ASP A 92 5.61 6.95 6.46
C ASP A 92 5.44 8.29 5.71
N PRO A 93 4.25 8.59 5.15
CA PRO A 93 3.99 9.88 4.50
C PRO A 93 4.32 11.09 5.37
N THR A 94 4.24 10.98 6.69
CA THR A 94 4.64 12.05 7.62
C THR A 94 6.14 12.36 7.57
N VAL A 95 6.97 11.44 7.09
CA VAL A 95 8.40 11.66 6.83
C VAL A 95 8.59 12.23 5.42
N CYS A 96 8.10 11.53 4.39
CA CYS A 96 8.33 11.91 2.99
C CYS A 96 7.75 13.28 2.62
N VAL A 97 6.49 13.54 3.01
CA VAL A 97 5.80 14.78 2.66
C VAL A 97 6.46 15.96 3.40
N SER A 98 6.95 15.71 4.62
CA SER A 98 7.68 16.72 5.39
C SER A 98 9.03 17.08 4.80
N GLY A 99 9.73 16.12 4.17
CA GLY A 99 10.95 16.41 3.40
C GLY A 99 10.72 17.39 2.24
N GLY A 100 9.50 17.48 1.71
CA GLY A 100 9.08 18.46 0.71
C GLY A 100 8.69 19.84 1.26
N GLY A 101 8.94 20.12 2.54
CA GLY A 101 8.64 21.40 3.18
C GLY A 101 7.20 21.54 3.69
N PHE A 102 6.41 20.47 3.65
CA PHE A 102 5.07 20.47 4.26
C PHE A 102 5.13 20.07 5.73
N HIS A 103 4.16 20.50 6.53
CA HIS A 103 4.03 20.11 7.93
C HIS A 103 2.69 19.45 8.16
N LEU A 104 2.67 18.35 8.92
CA LEU A 104 1.44 17.67 9.31
C LEU A 104 0.65 18.56 10.27
N SER A 105 -0.54 19.01 9.86
CA SER A 105 -1.42 19.84 10.68
C SER A 105 -2.60 19.07 11.28
N GLY A 106 -2.89 17.86 10.80
CA GLY A 106 -3.97 17.04 11.33
C GLY A 106 -3.88 15.60 10.85
N LYS A 107 -4.35 14.66 11.67
CA LYS A 107 -4.47 13.24 11.31
C LYS A 107 -5.67 12.59 11.98
N LYS A 108 -6.29 11.63 11.31
CA LYS A 108 -7.37 10.81 11.85
C LYS A 108 -7.39 9.44 11.18
N THR A 109 -7.64 8.40 11.95
CA THR A 109 -7.96 7.07 11.41
C THR A 109 -9.47 6.88 11.41
N PHE A 110 -10.02 6.34 10.32
CA PHE A 110 -11.44 6.04 10.20
C PHE A 110 -11.66 4.79 9.35
N SER A 111 -12.88 4.25 9.37
CA SER A 111 -13.27 3.16 8.47
C SER A 111 -13.92 3.72 7.21
N LEU A 112 -13.45 3.28 6.04
CA LEU A 112 -13.79 3.90 4.76
C LEU A 112 -15.25 3.69 4.34
N ASP A 113 -15.82 2.52 4.65
CA ASP A 113 -17.17 2.09 4.28
C ASP A 113 -17.89 1.45 5.49
N GLY A 114 -17.98 2.21 6.60
CA GLY A 114 -18.64 1.79 7.84
C GLY A 114 -17.75 0.92 8.77
N PRO A 115 -18.18 0.63 10.01
CA PRO A 115 -17.29 0.17 11.09
C PRO A 115 -16.51 -1.13 10.82
N ARG A 116 -17.03 -2.01 9.95
CA ARG A 116 -16.43 -3.30 9.58
C ARG A 116 -15.53 -3.24 8.35
N SER A 117 -15.43 -2.09 7.69
CA SER A 117 -14.54 -1.91 6.53
C SER A 117 -13.11 -1.59 6.96
N GLY A 118 -12.20 -1.65 5.97
CA GLY A 118 -10.80 -1.29 6.11
C GLY A 118 -10.60 0.08 6.76
N LYS A 119 -9.59 0.14 7.63
CA LYS A 119 -9.12 1.37 8.26
C LYS A 119 -8.22 2.14 7.30
N VAL A 120 -8.44 3.44 7.23
CA VAL A 120 -7.69 4.40 6.44
C VAL A 120 -7.23 5.54 7.35
N ARG A 121 -6.03 6.07 7.08
CA ARG A 121 -5.50 7.25 7.75
C ARG A 121 -5.65 8.47 6.85
N ALA A 122 -6.43 9.44 7.30
CA ALA A 122 -6.49 10.78 6.73
C ALA A 122 -5.42 11.67 7.40
N MET A 123 -4.74 12.46 6.60
CA MET A 123 -3.72 13.42 7.02
C MET A 123 -3.92 14.74 6.28
N ILE A 124 -3.71 15.84 6.98
CA ILE A 124 -3.67 17.18 6.39
C ILE A 124 -2.25 17.70 6.52
N PHE A 125 -1.67 18.10 5.40
CA PHE A 125 -0.35 18.73 5.32
C PHE A 125 -0.48 20.19 4.88
N ARG A 126 0.42 21.05 5.37
CA ARG A 126 0.44 22.49 5.06
C ARG A 126 1.82 22.99 4.69
N ASN A 127 1.90 23.89 3.72
CA ASN A 127 3.10 24.68 3.40
C ASN A 127 2.64 26.08 2.99
N GLY A 128 2.77 27.06 3.89
CA GLY A 128 2.12 28.37 3.72
C GLY A 128 0.61 28.22 3.55
N GLU A 129 0.07 28.82 2.48
CA GLU A 129 -1.36 28.73 2.10
C GLU A 129 -1.72 27.39 1.43
N ALA A 130 -0.73 26.62 0.96
CA ALA A 130 -0.98 25.34 0.31
C ALA A 130 -1.37 24.29 1.35
N ARG A 131 -2.47 23.58 1.09
CA ARG A 131 -3.01 22.52 1.96
C ARG A 131 -3.24 21.26 1.15
N ILE A 132 -2.82 20.11 1.65
CA ILE A 132 -3.01 18.79 1.03
C ILE A 132 -3.84 17.92 1.97
N LEU A 133 -4.91 17.31 1.46
CA LEU A 133 -5.60 16.21 2.13
C LEU A 133 -5.10 14.90 1.53
N MET A 134 -4.61 13.99 2.36
CA MET A 134 -4.07 12.70 1.95
C MET A 134 -4.74 11.55 2.72
N TYR A 135 -5.22 10.56 1.99
CA TYR A 135 -5.62 9.26 2.53
C TYR A 135 -4.53 8.24 2.25
N TYR A 136 -4.23 7.43 3.25
CA TYR A 136 -3.18 6.43 3.21
C TYR A 136 -3.61 5.16 3.93
N TRP A 137 -3.32 4.01 3.33
CA TRP A 137 -3.37 2.71 3.98
C TRP A 137 -2.51 1.70 3.23
N GLN A 138 -2.21 0.61 3.90
CA GLN A 138 -1.67 -0.60 3.30
C GLN A 138 -2.84 -1.55 3.10
N GLN A 139 -2.93 -2.18 1.93
CA GLN A 139 -3.96 -3.17 1.65
C GLN A 139 -3.31 -4.49 1.28
N ASN A 140 -3.67 -5.54 2.00
CA ASN A 140 -3.31 -6.89 1.67
C ASN A 140 -4.27 -7.45 0.62
N ARG A 141 -3.81 -8.47 -0.10
CA ARG A 141 -4.60 -9.17 -1.11
C ARG A 141 -5.89 -9.79 -0.56
N ASP A 142 -5.89 -10.20 0.70
CA ASP A 142 -7.09 -10.72 1.40
C ASP A 142 -8.14 -9.63 1.70
N GLY A 143 -7.80 -8.35 1.45
CA GLY A 143 -8.66 -7.19 1.69
C GLY A 143 -8.52 -6.57 3.07
N SER A 144 -7.69 -7.13 3.95
CA SER A 144 -7.33 -6.49 5.22
C SER A 144 -6.51 -5.22 4.98
N THR A 145 -6.66 -4.23 5.86
CA THR A 145 -5.94 -2.96 5.74
C THR A 145 -5.23 -2.56 7.03
N SER A 146 -4.13 -1.82 6.87
CA SER A 146 -3.40 -1.18 7.96
C SER A 146 -3.27 0.33 7.70
N PRO A 147 -3.73 1.21 8.61
CA PRO A 147 -3.65 2.66 8.43
C PRO A 147 -2.25 3.24 8.74
N GLU A 148 -1.37 2.46 9.34
CA GLU A 148 -0.03 2.89 9.76
C GLU A 148 1.04 2.39 8.77
N ALA A 149 2.02 3.25 8.46
CA ALA A 149 3.26 2.77 7.86
C ALA A 149 4.16 2.23 8.99
N ARG A 150 3.81 1.04 9.53
CA ARG A 150 4.58 0.38 10.61
C ARG A 150 6.03 0.04 10.22
N MET A 151 6.40 0.26 8.96
CA MET A 151 7.56 -0.32 8.33
C MET A 151 8.79 0.61 8.28
N GLY A 152 8.64 1.89 8.64
CA GLY A 152 9.72 2.90 8.59
C GLY A 152 10.41 3.22 9.91
N ASN A 153 9.97 2.65 11.04
CA ASN A 153 10.52 3.00 12.35
C ASN A 153 11.77 2.16 12.65
N TYR A 154 12.97 2.72 12.46
CA TYR A 154 14.26 2.03 12.61
C TYR A 154 14.48 1.40 14.01
N ARG A 155 13.69 1.84 15.00
CA ARG A 155 13.75 1.36 16.39
C ARG A 155 12.92 0.10 16.66
N ASP A 156 12.11 -0.36 15.70
CA ASP A 156 11.21 -1.49 15.90
C ASP A 156 11.67 -2.72 15.09
N ILE A 157 12.81 -3.28 15.50
CA ILE A 157 13.35 -4.54 14.95
C ILE A 157 12.32 -5.66 15.09
N ALA A 158 11.51 -5.66 16.14
CA ALA A 158 10.43 -6.62 16.33
C ALA A 158 9.34 -6.47 15.25
N ALA A 159 8.89 -5.26 14.93
CA ALA A 159 7.96 -5.03 13.82
C ALA A 159 8.57 -5.45 12.46
N ARG A 160 9.86 -5.23 12.22
CA ARG A 160 10.52 -5.72 10.99
C ARG A 160 10.55 -7.25 10.92
N PHE A 161 10.83 -7.91 12.04
CA PHE A 161 10.75 -9.36 12.12
C PHE A 161 9.31 -9.85 11.99
N GLU A 162 8.30 -9.23 12.60
CA GLU A 162 6.89 -9.63 12.44
C GLU A 162 6.36 -9.39 11.03
N THR A 163 6.75 -8.29 10.38
CA THR A 163 6.30 -7.97 9.03
C THR A 163 7.08 -8.78 7.99
N GLY A 164 8.37 -9.03 8.20
CA GLY A 164 9.19 -9.93 7.38
C GLY A 164 8.79 -11.40 7.57
N TYR A 165 8.56 -11.85 8.79
CA TYR A 165 8.00 -13.16 9.12
C TYR A 165 6.57 -13.29 8.61
N GLY A 166 5.76 -12.23 8.68
CA GLY A 166 4.44 -12.14 8.08
C GLY A 166 4.50 -12.30 6.57
N ALA A 167 5.33 -11.53 5.87
CA ALA A 167 5.52 -11.65 4.43
C ALA A 167 6.02 -13.05 4.01
N VAL A 168 6.94 -13.65 4.78
CA VAL A 168 7.48 -14.99 4.51
C VAL A 168 6.47 -16.10 4.84
N MET A 169 5.84 -16.08 6.01
CA MET A 169 4.92 -17.12 6.47
C MET A 169 3.54 -17.00 5.83
N SER A 170 2.95 -15.80 5.85
CA SER A 170 1.59 -15.57 5.34
C SER A 170 1.55 -15.31 3.83
N GLY A 171 2.64 -14.86 3.21
CA GLY A 171 2.69 -14.62 1.75
C GLY A 171 1.73 -13.50 1.31
N HIS A 172 1.30 -12.66 2.26
CA HIS A 172 0.35 -11.58 2.01
C HIS A 172 1.01 -10.56 1.10
N GLN A 173 0.61 -10.59 -0.17
CA GLN A 173 0.95 -9.53 -1.09
C GLN A 173 0.25 -8.25 -0.63
N THR A 174 0.99 -7.15 -0.58
CA THR A 174 0.51 -5.88 -0.06
C THR A 174 0.78 -4.78 -1.06
N VAL A 175 -0.16 -3.84 -1.17
CA VAL A 175 0.05 -2.57 -1.85
C VAL A 175 -0.07 -1.43 -0.87
N LEU A 176 0.78 -0.42 -1.04
CA LEU A 176 0.62 0.87 -0.42
C LEU A 176 -0.35 1.70 -1.25
N VAL A 177 -1.41 2.19 -0.62
CA VAL A 177 -2.39 3.04 -1.27
C VAL A 177 -2.20 4.45 -0.74
N ARG A 178 -1.96 5.39 -1.66
CA ARG A 178 -1.92 6.82 -1.37
C ARG A 178 -2.85 7.53 -2.32
N ILE A 179 -3.76 8.32 -1.75
CA ILE A 179 -4.68 9.17 -2.50
C ILE A 179 -4.55 10.57 -1.91
N PHE A 180 -4.50 11.60 -2.74
CA PHE A 180 -4.45 12.97 -2.24
C PHE A 180 -5.06 13.97 -3.22
N THR A 181 -5.41 15.13 -2.67
CA THR A 181 -5.81 16.30 -3.41
C THR A 181 -5.35 17.57 -2.70
N PHE A 182 -5.24 18.67 -3.43
CA PHE A 182 -5.03 19.99 -2.84
C PHE A 182 -6.37 20.53 -2.34
N ILE A 183 -6.38 21.12 -1.15
CA ILE A 183 -7.56 21.80 -0.62
C ILE A 183 -7.55 23.23 -1.16
N SER A 184 -8.52 23.56 -2.02
CA SER A 184 -8.68 24.91 -2.56
C SER A 184 -8.73 25.96 -1.44
N PRO A 185 -8.17 27.17 -1.64
CA PRO A 185 -8.37 28.29 -0.73
C PRO A 185 -9.86 28.59 -0.46
N ASP A 186 -10.71 28.41 -1.48
CA ASP A 186 -12.16 28.63 -1.36
C ASP A 186 -12.88 27.53 -0.56
N ASP A 187 -12.29 26.32 -0.50
CA ASP A 187 -12.74 25.25 0.39
C ASP A 187 -12.11 25.43 1.78
N THR A 188 -12.52 26.50 2.46
CA THR A 188 -11.95 26.90 3.76
C THR A 188 -11.94 25.77 4.78
N ARG A 189 -12.97 24.91 4.76
CA ARG A 189 -13.14 23.77 5.67
C ARG A 189 -12.63 22.43 5.14
N GLY A 190 -12.25 22.34 3.87
CA GLY A 190 -11.83 21.08 3.24
C GLY A 190 -12.98 20.09 3.00
N VAL A 191 -14.24 20.55 3.00
CA VAL A 191 -15.42 19.68 2.90
C VAL A 191 -15.54 19.10 1.49
N GLN A 192 -15.31 19.93 0.47
CA GLN A 192 -15.38 19.50 -0.92
C GLN A 192 -14.22 18.54 -1.23
N ALA A 193 -12.99 18.90 -0.82
CA ALA A 193 -11.82 18.04 -0.94
C ALA A 193 -12.05 16.68 -0.24
N GLN A 194 -12.63 16.68 0.96
CA GLN A 194 -12.95 15.45 1.68
C GLN A 194 -14.00 14.60 0.96
N HIS A 195 -15.08 15.21 0.45
CA HIS A 195 -16.11 14.50 -0.30
C HIS A 195 -15.53 13.79 -1.53
N ASN A 196 -14.72 14.50 -2.30
CA ASN A 196 -14.05 13.98 -3.49
C ASN A 196 -13.11 12.81 -3.14
N MET A 197 -12.32 12.99 -2.09
CA MET A 197 -11.41 11.96 -1.57
C MET A 197 -12.18 10.70 -1.13
N ASP A 198 -13.31 10.85 -0.43
CA ASP A 198 -14.13 9.73 0.03
C ASP A 198 -14.69 8.89 -1.13
N GLN A 199 -15.19 9.55 -2.19
CA GLN A 199 -15.72 8.85 -3.37
C GLN A 199 -14.64 8.01 -4.06
N VAL A 200 -13.51 8.64 -4.39
CA VAL A 200 -12.40 7.98 -5.10
C VAL A 200 -11.78 6.88 -4.24
N ALA A 201 -11.56 7.15 -2.95
CA ALA A 201 -10.98 6.16 -2.04
C ALA A 201 -11.85 4.93 -1.88
N LYS A 202 -13.17 5.09 -1.70
CA LYS A 202 -14.11 3.95 -1.61
C LYS A 202 -14.07 3.07 -2.85
N ALA A 203 -14.13 3.69 -4.04
CA ALA A 203 -14.10 2.95 -5.30
C ALA A 203 -12.77 2.18 -5.49
N ILE A 204 -11.64 2.81 -5.17
CA ILE A 204 -10.33 2.15 -5.21
C ILE A 204 -10.31 0.99 -4.21
N TYR A 205 -10.71 1.20 -2.96
CA TYR A 205 -10.76 0.15 -1.95
C TYR A 205 -11.59 -1.06 -2.39
N HIS A 206 -12.78 -0.85 -2.96
CA HIS A 206 -13.60 -1.95 -3.47
C HIS A 206 -12.98 -2.64 -4.70
N SER A 207 -12.33 -1.89 -5.59
CA SER A 207 -11.58 -2.46 -6.72
C SER A 207 -10.47 -3.40 -6.21
N LEU A 208 -9.72 -2.96 -5.20
CA LEU A 208 -8.65 -3.74 -4.57
C LEU A 208 -9.21 -5.00 -3.90
N GLN A 209 -10.33 -4.90 -3.17
CA GLN A 209 -11.00 -6.07 -2.59
C GLN A 209 -11.45 -7.09 -3.66
N LYS A 210 -12.00 -6.61 -4.78
CA LYS A 210 -12.45 -7.47 -5.88
C LYS A 210 -11.27 -8.16 -6.55
N SER A 211 -10.19 -7.43 -6.83
CA SER A 211 -8.98 -7.99 -7.45
C SER A 211 -8.30 -9.02 -6.54
N GLY A 212 -8.26 -8.74 -5.23
CA GLY A 212 -7.72 -9.65 -4.23
C GLY A 212 -8.43 -11.01 -4.20
N ARG A 213 -9.77 -11.00 -4.12
CA ARG A 213 -10.61 -12.21 -4.05
C ARG A 213 -10.72 -12.97 -5.37
N GLY A 214 -10.69 -12.27 -6.50
CA GLY A 214 -10.93 -12.86 -7.83
C GLY A 214 -9.81 -13.77 -8.34
N ALA A 215 -8.64 -13.73 -7.71
CA ALA A 215 -7.50 -14.54 -8.15
C ALA A 215 -7.47 -15.95 -7.52
N ASP A 216 -8.17 -16.17 -6.41
CA ASP A 216 -8.24 -17.49 -5.77
C ASP A 216 -9.24 -18.43 -6.48
N THR A 217 -10.15 -17.89 -7.30
CA THR A 217 -11.12 -18.67 -8.08
C THR A 217 -10.60 -19.11 -9.45
N GLY A 218 -9.42 -18.62 -9.88
CA GLY A 218 -8.85 -18.88 -11.22
C GLY A 218 -7.86 -20.05 -11.30
N ALA A 219 -7.42 -20.62 -10.18
CA ALA A 219 -6.40 -21.68 -10.15
C ALA A 219 -6.96 -23.11 -10.34
N GLY A 220 -8.24 -23.26 -10.70
CA GLY A 220 -8.95 -24.55 -10.72
C GLY A 220 -9.41 -25.07 -12.09
N THR A 221 -9.01 -24.46 -13.21
CA THR A 221 -9.37 -24.97 -14.56
C THR A 221 -8.22 -24.78 -15.55
N ALA A 222 -7.22 -25.65 -15.45
CA ALA A 222 -6.48 -26.10 -16.62
C ALA A 222 -6.98 -27.53 -16.91
N GLN A 223 -7.70 -27.66 -18.03
CA GLN A 223 -7.98 -28.96 -18.67
C GLN A 223 -6.74 -29.43 -19.41
#